data_AF-A0A967SVK9-F1
#
_entry.id   AF-A0A967SVK9-F1
#
_cell.length_a   1.000
_cell.length_b   1.000
_cell.length_c   1.000
_cell.angle_alpha   90.00
_cell.angle_beta   90.00
_cell.angle_gamma   90.00
#
_symmetry.space_group_name_H-M   'P 1'
#
loop_
_entity.id
_entity.type
_entity.pdbx_description
1 polymer ?
#
loop_
_entity_poly.entity_id
_entity_poly.type
_entity_poly.pdbx_seq_one_letter_code
_entity_poly.pdbx_strand_id
1 'polypeptide(L)'
;MDYTPYYFSAFKPFGTQRQFLDVIYNYDYKKAFYPEILLSGSVGSAKSVLLAHTAISHCLRWRKARVGISRMGLPDLKKTLFLEIIDSLDNDPNFIEGIHYTVKHNTAEVRFA
;
A
#
# COMPACT_ATOMS: atom_id res chain seq x y z
N MET A 1 -17.25 -13.47 -13.88
CA MET A 1 -15.82 -13.08 -13.82
C MET A 1 -15.44 -13.15 -12.35
N ASP A 2 -14.68 -14.16 -11.98
CA ASP A 2 -14.16 -14.28 -10.62
C ASP A 2 -13.19 -13.12 -10.35
N TYR A 3 -13.65 -12.12 -9.61
CA TYR A 3 -12.82 -11.04 -9.12
C TYR A 3 -12.02 -11.56 -7.93
N THR A 4 -10.95 -12.32 -8.19
CA THR A 4 -9.90 -12.50 -7.20
C THR A 4 -9.10 -11.21 -7.13
N PRO A 5 -9.21 -10.42 -6.04
CA PRO A 5 -8.37 -9.24 -5.88
C PRO A 5 -6.89 -9.64 -5.93
N TYR A 6 -6.12 -8.96 -6.77
CA TYR A 6 -4.67 -9.08 -6.75
C TYR A 6 -4.18 -8.52 -5.40
N TYR A 7 -3.70 -9.41 -4.55
CA TYR A 7 -2.98 -9.04 -3.35
C TYR A 7 -1.48 -9.06 -3.72
N PHE A 8 -0.82 -7.91 -3.67
CA PHE A 8 0.63 -7.82 -3.78
C PHE A 8 1.34 -8.69 -2.72
N SER A 9 2.30 -9.52 -3.16
CA SER A 9 3.07 -10.44 -2.32
C SER A 9 2.23 -11.46 -1.54
N ALA A 10 2.83 -12.12 -0.54
CA ALA A 10 2.23 -13.17 0.30
C ALA A 10 1.20 -12.64 1.34
N PHE A 11 0.75 -11.39 1.21
CA PHE A 11 -0.19 -10.78 2.16
C PHE A 11 -1.56 -11.46 2.09
N LYS A 12 -2.01 -11.99 3.23
CA LYS A 12 -3.30 -12.67 3.37
C LYS A 12 -4.21 -11.87 4.32
N PRO A 13 -5.07 -10.98 3.79
CA PRO A 13 -5.96 -10.20 4.63
C PRO A 13 -7.01 -11.09 5.28
N PHE A 14 -7.37 -10.79 6.53
CA PHE A 14 -8.42 -11.49 7.26
C PHE A 14 -9.36 -10.52 7.98
N GLY A 15 -10.59 -10.98 8.28
CA GLY A 15 -11.58 -10.19 9.02
C GLY A 15 -11.82 -8.81 8.42
N THR A 16 -11.69 -7.77 9.26
CA THR A 16 -11.90 -6.36 8.88
C THR A 16 -10.89 -5.84 7.85
N GLN A 17 -9.72 -6.46 7.73
CA GLN A 17 -8.74 -6.10 6.68
C GLN A 17 -9.29 -6.41 5.29
N ARG A 18 -10.00 -7.53 5.14
CA ARG A 18 -10.65 -7.90 3.87
C ARG A 18 -11.75 -6.92 3.51
N GLN A 19 -12.60 -6.58 4.49
CA GLN A 19 -13.66 -5.59 4.31
C GLN A 19 -13.09 -4.22 3.89
N PHE A 20 -11.99 -3.79 4.50
CA PHE A 20 -11.28 -2.59 4.11
C PHE A 20 -10.82 -2.63 2.65
N LEU A 21 -10.16 -3.71 2.23
CA LEU A 21 -9.68 -3.86 0.85
C LEU A 21 -10.84 -3.92 -0.15
N ASP A 22 -11.93 -4.59 0.21
CA ASP A 22 -13.13 -4.66 -0.64
C ASP A 22 -13.74 -3.26 -0.85
N VAL A 23 -13.74 -2.40 0.18
CA VAL A 23 -14.17 -1.00 0.04
C VAL A 23 -13.25 -0.24 -0.89
N ILE A 24 -11.93 -0.28 -0.65
CA ILE A 24 -10.95 0.51 -1.42
C ILE A 24 -10.90 0.06 -2.89
N TYR A 25 -10.87 -1.25 -3.15
CA TYR A 25 -10.65 -1.79 -4.50
C TYR A 25 -11.88 -1.80 -5.38
N ASN A 26 -13.07 -1.71 -4.79
CA ASN A 26 -14.33 -1.62 -5.55
C ASN A 26 -14.93 -0.21 -5.49
N TYR A 27 -14.21 0.76 -4.92
CA TYR A 27 -14.68 2.13 -4.89
C TYR A 27 -14.65 2.75 -6.30
N ASP A 28 -15.78 3.31 -6.71
CA ASP A 28 -15.86 4.12 -7.92
C ASP A 28 -15.45 5.57 -7.62
N TYR A 29 -14.22 5.91 -8.00
CA TYR A 29 -13.65 7.25 -7.84
C TYR A 29 -14.34 8.35 -8.65
N LYS A 30 -15.34 8.03 -9.50
CA LYS A 30 -16.18 9.03 -10.17
C LYS A 30 -17.31 9.57 -9.29
N LYS A 31 -17.55 8.97 -8.12
CA LYS A 31 -18.55 9.45 -7.17
C LYS A 31 -18.16 10.80 -6.57
N ALA A 32 -19.16 11.53 -6.08
CA ALA A 32 -18.98 12.89 -5.56
C ALA A 32 -18.16 12.98 -4.25
N PHE A 33 -17.88 11.85 -3.59
CA PHE A 33 -17.11 11.81 -2.34
C PHE A 33 -15.88 10.89 -2.47
N TYR A 34 -14.94 11.05 -1.55
CA TYR A 34 -13.77 10.17 -1.42
C TYR A 34 -13.89 9.36 -0.13
N PRO A 35 -13.53 8.06 -0.12
CA PRO A 35 -13.55 7.27 1.10
C PRO A 35 -12.51 7.81 2.08
N GLU A 36 -12.98 8.25 3.24
CA GLU A 36 -12.12 8.56 4.37
C GLU A 36 -12.20 7.40 5.36
N ILE A 37 -11.06 6.77 5.63
CA ILE A 37 -10.99 5.57 6.47
C ILE A 37 -10.04 5.80 7.61
N LEU A 38 -10.55 5.61 8.84
CA LEU A 38 -9.76 5.61 10.06
C LEU A 38 -9.45 4.17 10.47
N LEU A 39 -8.17 3.80 10.41
CA LEU A 39 -7.69 2.53 10.97
C LEU A 39 -7.21 2.73 12.40
N SER A 40 -8.08 2.43 13.38
CA SER A 40 -7.74 2.42 14.81
C SER A 40 -7.62 0.98 15.33
N GLY A 41 -6.94 0.79 16.46
CA GLY A 41 -6.82 -0.52 17.11
C GLY A 41 -5.48 -0.71 17.82
N SER A 42 -5.26 -1.90 18.38
CA SER A 42 -4.07 -2.21 19.17
C SER A 42 -2.75 -2.15 18.38
N VAL A 43 -1.64 -1.97 19.09
CA VAL A 43 -0.31 -2.20 18.51
C VAL A 43 -0.21 -3.67 18.09
N GLY A 44 0.35 -3.93 16.91
CA GLY A 44 0.46 -5.29 16.36
C GLY A 44 -0.72 -5.76 15.51
N SER A 45 -1.81 -5.00 15.35
CA SER A 45 -2.93 -5.38 14.45
C SER A 45 -2.63 -5.25 12.94
N ALA A 46 -1.35 -5.22 12.55
CA ALA A 46 -0.88 -5.15 11.16
C ALA A 46 -1.45 -3.99 10.30
N LYS A 47 -1.84 -2.87 10.92
CA LYS A 47 -2.42 -1.71 10.21
C LYS A 47 -1.44 -1.09 9.21
N SER A 48 -0.17 -0.94 9.60
CA SER A 48 0.87 -0.40 8.72
C SER A 48 1.11 -1.31 7.51
N VAL A 49 1.20 -2.62 7.74
CA VAL A 49 1.35 -3.63 6.68
C VAL A 49 0.17 -3.58 5.71
N LEU A 50 -1.07 -3.51 6.22
CA LEU A 50 -2.27 -3.38 5.40
C LEU A 50 -2.21 -2.13 4.51
N LEU A 51 -1.83 -0.97 5.07
CA LEU A 51 -1.72 0.27 4.33
C LEU A 51 -0.59 0.25 3.29
N ALA A 52 0.58 -0.31 3.63
CA ALA A 52 1.70 -0.50 2.71
C ALA A 52 1.27 -1.36 1.51
N HIS A 53 0.64 -2.51 1.79
CA HIS A 53 0.10 -3.39 0.76
C HIS A 53 -0.93 -2.69 -0.14
N THR A 54 -1.84 -1.92 0.47
CA THR A 54 -2.86 -1.18 -0.27
C THR A 54 -2.25 -0.11 -1.16
N ALA A 55 -1.24 0.61 -0.67
CA ALA A 55 -0.53 1.64 -1.43
C ALA A 55 0.18 1.04 -2.66
N ILE A 56 0.93 -0.04 -2.46
CA ILE A 56 1.64 -0.74 -3.55
C ILE A 56 0.64 -1.27 -4.57
N SER A 57 -0.35 -2.04 -4.12
CA SER A 57 -1.36 -2.65 -4.98
C SER A 57 -2.15 -1.60 -5.77
N HIS A 58 -2.47 -0.46 -5.16
CA HIS A 58 -3.15 0.64 -5.84
C HIS A 58 -2.27 1.23 -6.96
N CYS A 59 -0.99 1.51 -6.68
CA CYS A 59 -0.07 2.01 -7.70
C CYS A 59 0.16 1.03 -8.85
N LEU A 60 0.18 -0.27 -8.58
CA LEU A 60 0.35 -1.32 -9.60
C LEU A 60 -0.92 -1.55 -10.43
N ARG A 61 -2.09 -1.47 -9.81
CA ARG A 61 -3.37 -1.73 -10.48
C ARG A 61 -3.80 -0.59 -11.40
N TRP A 62 -3.50 0.66 -11.04
CA TRP A 62 -3.93 1.83 -11.79
C TRP A 62 -2.73 2.62 -12.34
N ARG A 63 -2.58 2.59 -13.66
CA ARG A 63 -1.50 3.29 -14.35
C ARG A 63 -1.52 4.79 -14.03
N LYS A 64 -0.36 5.33 -13.65
CA LYS A 64 -0.14 6.73 -13.21
C LYS A 64 -0.79 7.09 -11.86
N ALA A 65 -1.34 6.14 -11.11
CA ALA A 65 -1.78 6.40 -9.75
C ALA A 65 -0.59 6.84 -8.87
N ARG A 66 -0.88 7.68 -7.89
CA ARG A 66 0.09 8.19 -6.92
C ARG A 66 -0.51 8.07 -5.54
N VAL A 67 0.25 7.53 -4.61
CA VAL A 67 -0.13 7.46 -3.20
C VAL A 67 0.78 8.39 -2.42
N GLY A 68 0.17 9.31 -1.68
CA GLY A 68 0.86 10.16 -0.73
C GLY A 68 0.85 9.52 0.65
N ILE A 69 2.01 9.41 1.28
CA ILE A 69 2.15 9.00 2.68
C ILE A 69 2.74 10.16 3.47
N SER A 70 2.22 10.41 4.66
CA SER A 70 2.64 11.52 5.51
C SER A 70 2.73 11.12 6.97
N ARG A 71 3.62 11.80 7.70
CA ARG A 71 3.82 11.69 9.14
C ARG A 71 4.39 13.01 9.66
N MET A 72 4.45 13.19 10.98
CA MET A 72 4.96 14.42 11.60
C MET A 72 6.36 14.82 11.11
N GLY A 73 7.23 13.83 10.84
CA GLY A 73 8.54 14.05 10.25
C GLY A 73 8.93 12.96 9.27
N LEU A 74 9.77 13.33 8.30
CA LEU A 74 10.34 12.37 7.33
C LEU A 74 11.14 11.23 8.00
N PRO A 75 11.93 11.46 9.07
CA PRO A 75 12.59 10.35 9.79
C PRO A 75 11.59 9.34 10.37
N ASP A 76 10.47 9.82 10.88
CA ASP A 76 9.43 8.96 11.44
C ASP A 76 8.72 8.18 10.34
N LEU A 77 8.46 8.80 9.20
CA LEU A 77 7.86 8.14 8.04
C LEU A 77 8.75 6.99 7.54
N LYS A 78 10.07 7.22 7.47
CA LYS A 78 11.07 6.22 7.05
C LYS A 78 11.18 5.03 8.00
N LYS A 79 10.80 5.17 9.26
CA LYS A 79 10.79 4.09 10.27
C LYS A 79 9.45 3.36 10.38
N THR A 80 8.44 3.75 9.59
CA THR A 80 7.13 3.10 9.61
C THR A 80 6.66 2.73 8.21
N LEU A 81 5.69 3.45 7.64
CA LEU A 81 5.02 3.03 6.41
C LEU A 81 5.96 2.92 5.21
N PHE A 82 6.97 3.80 5.14
CA PHE A 82 7.94 3.68 4.06
C PHE A 82 8.80 2.42 4.21
N LEU A 83 9.27 2.09 5.42
CA LEU A 83 10.00 0.84 5.67
C LEU A 83 9.15 -0.38 5.32
N GLU A 84 7.89 -0.40 5.76
CA GLU A 84 6.95 -1.49 5.45
C GLU A 84 6.73 -1.67 3.95
N ILE A 85 6.71 -0.58 3.17
CA ILE A 85 6.62 -0.64 1.70
C ILE A 85 7.88 -1.27 1.10
N ILE A 86 9.06 -0.83 1.54
CA ILE A 86 10.34 -1.37 1.05
C ILE A 86 10.47 -2.83 1.43
N ASP A 87 10.24 -3.19 2.69
CA ASP A 87 10.28 -4.57 3.16
C ASP A 87 9.28 -5.45 2.37
N SER A 88 8.09 -4.94 2.06
CA SER A 88 7.11 -5.69 1.25
C SER A 88 7.61 -5.93 -0.18
N LEU A 89 8.29 -4.95 -0.79
CA LEU A 89 8.83 -5.06 -2.14
C LEU A 89 10.03 -6.01 -2.19
N ASP A 90 10.96 -5.86 -1.26
CA ASP A 90 12.20 -6.65 -1.20
C ASP A 90 11.92 -8.13 -0.89
N ASN A 91 10.81 -8.43 -0.20
CA ASN A 91 10.38 -9.80 0.10
C ASN A 91 9.55 -10.46 -1.01
N ASP A 92 9.18 -9.75 -2.09
CA ASP A 92 8.49 -10.35 -3.24
C ASP A 92 9.49 -10.68 -4.36
N PRO A 93 9.75 -11.97 -4.67
CA PRO A 93 10.76 -12.35 -5.66
C PRO A 93 10.42 -11.90 -7.09
N ASN A 94 9.19 -11.47 -7.35
CA ASN A 94 8.78 -10.95 -8.66
C ASN A 94 9.14 -9.47 -8.83
N PHE A 95 9.50 -8.77 -7.76
CA PHE A 95 9.84 -7.35 -7.78
C PHE A 95 11.34 -7.20 -7.55
N ILE A 96 11.99 -6.50 -8.48
CA ILE A 96 13.44 -6.32 -8.50
C ILE A 96 13.69 -4.83 -8.66
N GLU A 97 14.38 -4.23 -7.69
CA GLU A 97 14.78 -2.83 -7.77
C GLU A 97 15.67 -2.59 -8.99
N GLY A 98 15.46 -1.48 -9.69
CA GLY A 98 16.12 -1.12 -10.95
C GLY A 98 15.45 -1.67 -12.19
N ILE A 99 14.59 -2.71 -12.05
CA ILE A 99 13.80 -3.28 -13.16
C ILE A 99 12.33 -2.88 -13.02
N HIS A 100 11.72 -3.23 -11.89
CA HIS A 100 10.28 -3.09 -11.65
C HIS A 100 9.93 -1.82 -10.86
N TYR A 101 10.85 -1.36 -10.02
CA TYR A 101 10.70 -0.14 -9.24
C TYR A 101 12.06 0.50 -8.97
N THR A 102 12.07 1.77 -8.61
CA THR A 102 13.24 2.49 -8.11
C THR A 102 12.91 3.20 -6.81
N VAL A 103 13.88 3.26 -5.89
CA VAL A 103 13.69 3.86 -4.57
C VAL A 103 14.62 5.07 -4.40
N LYS A 104 14.08 6.16 -3.83
CA LYS A 104 14.88 7.29 -3.35
C LYS A 104 14.75 7.39 -1.84
N HIS A 105 15.74 6.88 -1.13
CA HIS A 105 15.76 6.87 0.33
C HIS A 105 15.88 8.26 0.95
N ASN A 106 16.42 9.27 0.25
CA ASN A 106 16.50 10.63 0.78
C ASN A 106 15.12 11.27 0.92
N THR A 107 14.23 11.07 -0.06
CA THR A 107 12.88 11.66 -0.11
C THR A 107 11.76 10.70 0.27
N ALA A 108 12.06 9.42 0.54
CA ALA A 108 11.07 8.37 0.79
C ALA A 108 10.09 8.20 -0.39
N GLU A 109 10.63 8.15 -1.61
CA GLU A 109 9.88 7.99 -2.85
C GLU A 109 10.13 6.61 -3.46
N VAL A 110 9.05 5.95 -3.88
CA VAL A 110 9.10 4.70 -4.67
C VAL A 110 8.43 4.97 -6.00
N ARG A 111 9.09 4.60 -7.10
CA ARG A 111 8.55 4.74 -8.45
C ARG A 111 8.51 3.39 -9.15
N PHE A 112 7.31 2.94 -9.46
CA PHE A 112 7.08 1.74 -10.26
C PHE A 112 7.31 2.04 -11.76
N ALA A 113 7.88 1.07 -12.48
CA ALA A 113 8.21 1.14 -13.90
C ALA A 113 6.96 1.03 -14.79
#